data_AF-A0A5P9QAM8-F1
#
_entry.id   AF-A0A5P9QAM8-F1
#
_cell.length_a   1.000
_cell.length_b   1.000
_cell.length_c   1.000
_cell.angle_alpha   90.00
_cell.angle_beta   90.00
_cell.angle_gamma   90.00
#
_symmetry.space_group_name_H-M   'P 1'
#
loop_
_entity.id
_entity.type
_entity.pdbx_description
1 polymer ?
#
loop_
_entity_poly.entity_id
_entity_poly.type
_entity_poly.pdbx_seq_one_letter_code
_entity_poly.pdbx_strand_id
1 'polypeptide(L)'
;MLLVVGGVLSVVAGLVWWLWPSVSAFGDPLLVGVGFRGAADGGTVVVVGPRTAAEMTAVTVHARGRATDPQDTEPPVLWQIERVGPTPHGWDGDVELGKVPQGFVETVAPAAGWRERAADVWVENPCSFGSGPVPHAALRTGDVVVEGDTVMTVKEFRSDDLGFSPCLDDDSPRTDPRGLALSALGVGLVVLGPVLRRRR
;
A
#
# COMPACT_ATOMS: atom_id res chain seq x y z
N MET A 1 -46.60 -9.00 -16.87
CA MET A 1 -45.73 -7.82 -16.66
C MET A 1 -44.95 -7.91 -15.34
N LEU A 2 -45.61 -8.24 -14.22
CA LEU A 2 -44.97 -8.45 -12.90
C LEU A 2 -43.84 -9.49 -12.86
N LEU A 3 -43.95 -10.60 -13.61
CA LEU A 3 -42.89 -11.63 -13.69
C LEU A 3 -41.59 -11.15 -14.36
N VAL A 4 -41.69 -10.20 -15.30
CA VAL A 4 -40.51 -9.65 -15.99
C VAL A 4 -39.77 -8.67 -15.08
N VAL A 5 -40.51 -7.88 -14.29
CA VAL A 5 -39.93 -6.93 -13.32
C VAL A 5 -39.23 -7.67 -12.18
N GLY A 6 -39.83 -8.75 -11.67
CA GLY A 6 -39.20 -9.59 -10.64
C GLY A 6 -37.90 -10.25 -11.11
N GLY A 7 -37.87 -10.78 -12.34
CA GLY A 7 -36.67 -11.39 -12.91
C GLY A 7 -35.52 -10.39 -13.12
N VAL A 8 -35.83 -9.17 -13.58
CA VAL A 8 -34.82 -8.12 -13.75
C VAL A 8 -34.24 -7.67 -12.41
N LEU A 9 -35.07 -7.51 -11.38
CA LEU A 9 -34.61 -7.16 -10.04
C LEU A 9 -33.71 -8.24 -9.42
N SER A 10 -34.03 -9.53 -9.61
CA SER A 10 -33.19 -10.63 -9.12
C SER A 10 -31.85 -10.73 -9.86
N VAL A 11 -31.82 -10.44 -11.17
CA VAL A 11 -30.58 -10.39 -11.95
C VAL A 11 -29.70 -9.21 -11.53
N VAL A 12 -30.29 -8.03 -11.31
CA VAL A 12 -29.55 -6.85 -10.82
C VAL A 12 -29.05 -7.08 -9.39
N ALA A 13 -29.87 -7.63 -8.49
CA ALA A 13 -29.45 -7.96 -7.14
C ALA A 13 -28.34 -9.03 -7.13
N GLY A 14 -28.43 -10.04 -7.99
CA GLY A 14 -27.40 -11.07 -8.17
C GLY A 14 -26.09 -10.49 -8.73
N LEU A 15 -26.17 -9.59 -9.72
CA LEU A 15 -25.02 -8.87 -10.27
C LEU A 15 -24.37 -7.96 -9.22
N VAL A 16 -25.18 -7.25 -8.41
CA VAL A 16 -24.69 -6.41 -7.33
C VAL A 16 -24.00 -7.25 -6.26
N TRP A 17 -24.54 -8.43 -5.90
CA TRP A 17 -23.93 -9.34 -4.93
C TRP A 17 -22.66 -10.03 -5.45
N TRP A 18 -22.59 -10.32 -6.76
CA TRP A 18 -21.40 -10.89 -7.40
C TRP A 18 -20.31 -9.87 -7.67
N LEU A 19 -20.68 -8.63 -8.00
CA LEU A 19 -19.74 -7.54 -8.22
C LEU A 19 -19.25 -6.93 -6.91
N TRP A 20 -20.03 -6.98 -5.82
CA TRP A 20 -19.61 -6.44 -4.51
C TRP A 20 -18.23 -6.95 -4.03
N PRO A 21 -17.93 -8.27 -4.05
CA PRO A 21 -16.60 -8.74 -3.68
C PRO A 21 -15.51 -8.24 -4.65
N SER A 22 -15.86 -7.99 -5.92
CA SER A 22 -14.93 -7.44 -6.92
C SER A 22 -14.66 -5.95 -6.73
N VAL A 23 -15.61 -5.16 -6.20
CA VAL A 23 -15.36 -3.74 -5.87
C VAL A 23 -14.62 -3.59 -4.55
N SER A 24 -14.80 -4.51 -3.59
CA SER A 24 -13.98 -4.57 -2.38
C SER A 24 -12.59 -5.18 -2.61
N ALA A 25 -12.37 -5.89 -3.73
CA ALA A 25 -11.04 -6.30 -4.17
C ALA A 25 -10.23 -5.14 -4.80
N PHE A 26 -10.85 -3.98 -5.02
CA PHE A 26 -10.20 -2.69 -5.27
C PHE A 26 -10.29 -1.75 -4.06
N GLY A 27 -10.59 -2.28 -2.86
CA GLY A 27 -10.26 -1.56 -1.64
C GLY A 27 -8.75 -1.40 -1.61
N ASP A 28 -8.27 -0.17 -1.45
CA ASP A 28 -6.83 0.14 -1.42
C ASP A 28 -6.09 -1.01 -0.71
N PRO A 29 -5.13 -1.68 -1.38
CA PRO A 29 -4.33 -2.69 -0.69
C PRO A 29 -3.86 -2.03 0.60
N LEU A 30 -3.95 -2.70 1.76
CA LEU A 30 -3.59 -2.10 3.04
C LEU A 30 -2.18 -1.51 2.90
N LEU A 31 -2.12 -0.21 2.63
CA LEU A 31 -0.89 0.52 2.37
C LEU A 31 -0.37 0.84 3.76
N VAL A 32 0.85 0.39 4.03
CA VAL A 32 1.53 0.67 5.27
C VAL A 32 1.52 2.17 5.51
N GLY A 33 0.99 2.59 6.66
CA GLY A 33 1.02 3.99 7.07
C GLY A 33 2.46 4.42 7.31
N VAL A 34 2.92 5.42 6.55
CA VAL A 34 4.21 6.08 6.75
C VAL A 34 3.97 7.52 7.21
N GLY A 35 4.34 7.81 8.45
CA GLY A 35 4.23 9.13 9.05
C GLY A 35 5.59 9.75 9.34
N PHE A 36 5.59 11.05 9.62
CA PHE A 36 6.81 11.82 9.88
C PHE A 36 6.66 12.70 11.11
N ARG A 37 7.70 12.77 11.94
CA ARG A 37 7.78 13.71 13.07
C ARG A 37 9.16 14.33 13.19
N GLY A 38 9.26 15.42 13.94
CA GLY A 38 10.55 16.05 14.23
C GLY A 38 11.38 15.22 15.23
N ALA A 39 12.68 15.09 15.00
CA ALA A 39 13.64 14.63 16.00
C ALA A 39 14.00 15.78 16.96
N ALA A 40 14.60 15.43 18.11
CA ALA A 40 15.01 16.43 19.11
C ALA A 40 16.15 17.35 18.62
N ASP A 41 16.92 16.89 17.64
CA ASP A 41 18.03 17.63 17.01
C ASP A 41 17.62 18.35 15.72
N GLY A 42 16.31 18.41 15.42
CA GLY A 42 15.77 19.01 14.20
C GLY A 42 15.80 18.08 12.97
N GLY A 43 16.22 16.82 13.13
CA GLY A 43 16.07 15.78 12.11
C GLY A 43 14.61 15.39 11.85
N THR A 44 14.41 14.49 10.89
CA THR A 44 13.09 13.91 10.56
C THR A 44 13.09 12.44 10.96
N VAL A 45 12.06 12.02 11.69
CA VAL A 45 11.82 10.64 12.07
C VAL A 45 10.67 10.10 11.24
N VAL A 46 10.92 9.00 10.54
CA VAL A 46 9.90 8.14 9.96
C VAL A 46 9.25 7.37 11.09
N VAL A 47 7.92 7.45 11.16
CA VAL A 47 7.10 6.76 12.14
C VAL A 47 6.27 5.73 11.40
N VAL A 48 6.35 4.49 11.84
CA VAL A 48 5.42 3.43 11.48
C VAL A 48 4.77 2.89 12.75
N GLY A 49 3.84 1.95 12.58
CA GLY A 49 3.28 1.23 13.72
C GLY A 49 4.06 -0.04 14.08
N PRO A 50 3.83 -0.60 15.28
CA PRO A 50 4.58 -1.73 15.81
C PRO A 50 4.43 -3.04 15.00
N ARG A 51 3.31 -3.27 14.33
CA ARG A 51 3.11 -4.42 13.43
C ARG A 51 3.93 -4.25 12.16
N THR A 52 3.84 -3.10 11.51
CA THR A 52 4.73 -2.77 10.37
C THR A 52 6.19 -2.89 10.78
N ALA A 53 6.57 -2.33 11.94
CA ALA A 53 7.95 -2.35 12.43
C ALA A 53 8.52 -3.77 12.56
N ALA A 54 7.68 -4.73 12.98
CA ALA A 54 8.07 -6.13 13.15
C ALA A 54 8.39 -6.83 11.83
N GLU A 55 7.69 -6.46 10.75
CA GLU A 55 7.80 -7.06 9.42
C GLU A 55 8.71 -6.28 8.45
N MET A 56 9.03 -5.04 8.79
CA MET A 56 9.84 -4.14 7.97
C MET A 56 11.26 -4.69 7.75
N THR A 57 11.64 -4.81 6.48
CA THR A 57 12.98 -5.24 6.04
C THR A 57 13.82 -4.11 5.50
N ALA A 58 13.25 -3.02 4.98
CA ALA A 58 14.02 -1.90 4.48
C ALA A 58 13.31 -0.55 4.67
N VAL A 59 14.11 0.51 4.70
CA VAL A 59 13.67 1.90 4.57
C VAL A 59 14.52 2.56 3.50
N THR A 60 13.86 3.04 2.46
CA THR A 60 14.50 3.59 1.26
C THR A 60 14.03 5.03 1.04
N VAL A 61 14.96 5.96 0.84
CA VAL A 61 14.64 7.35 0.49
C VAL A 61 14.89 7.55 -0.98
N HIS A 62 13.88 8.06 -1.67
CA HIS A 62 13.92 8.29 -3.11
C HIS A 62 14.00 9.79 -3.45
N ALA A 63 14.66 10.09 -4.57
CA ALA A 63 14.66 11.42 -5.18
C ALA A 63 13.38 11.66 -6.00
N ARG A 64 13.05 12.94 -6.21
CA ARG A 64 12.00 13.31 -7.16
C ARG A 64 12.45 13.03 -8.60
N GLY A 65 11.62 12.34 -9.38
CA GLY A 65 11.82 12.14 -10.81
C GLY A 65 11.94 10.67 -11.21
N ARG A 66 12.06 10.41 -12.51
CA ARG A 66 12.39 9.07 -13.03
C ARG A 66 13.88 8.80 -12.83
N ALA A 67 14.26 7.53 -12.81
CA ALA A 67 15.67 7.18 -12.90
C ALA A 67 16.35 7.89 -14.06
N THR A 68 17.62 8.21 -13.85
CA THR A 68 18.52 8.74 -14.88
C THR A 68 18.77 7.72 -16.00
N ASP A 69 18.61 6.43 -15.72
CA ASP A 69 18.62 5.38 -16.74
C ASP A 69 17.19 5.18 -17.29
N PRO A 70 16.96 5.31 -18.60
CA PRO A 70 15.66 5.05 -19.22
C PRO A 70 15.13 3.62 -19.01
N GLN A 71 15.98 2.66 -18.64
CA GLN A 71 15.58 1.29 -18.31
C GLN A 71 15.13 1.12 -16.86
N ASP A 72 15.53 2.01 -15.96
CA ASP A 72 15.08 2.00 -14.58
C ASP A 72 13.73 2.69 -14.48
N THR A 73 12.73 1.94 -14.01
CA THR A 73 11.37 2.45 -13.80
C THR A 73 11.18 3.08 -12.42
N GLU A 74 12.14 2.90 -11.51
CA GLU A 74 12.08 3.37 -10.14
C GLU A 74 12.79 4.71 -9.95
N PRO A 75 12.40 5.55 -8.99
CA PRO A 75 13.10 6.80 -8.70
C PRO A 75 14.49 6.54 -8.11
N PRO A 76 15.51 7.39 -8.36
CA PRO A 76 16.84 7.22 -7.81
C PRO A 76 16.86 7.12 -6.28
N VAL A 77 17.55 6.11 -5.75
CA VAL A 77 17.75 5.93 -4.30
C VAL A 77 18.80 6.93 -3.79
N LEU A 78 18.46 7.66 -2.73
CA LEU A 78 19.32 8.66 -2.09
C LEU A 78 19.96 8.15 -0.79
N TRP A 79 19.29 7.22 -0.12
CA TRP A 79 19.72 6.58 1.13
C TRP A 79 18.89 5.33 1.36
N GLN A 80 19.48 4.27 1.89
CA GLN A 80 18.78 3.02 2.18
C GLN A 80 19.41 2.28 3.35
N ILE A 81 18.55 1.72 4.19
CA ILE A 81 18.92 0.78 5.25
C ILE A 81 18.13 -0.53 5.11
N GLU A 82 18.76 -1.63 5.49
CA GLU A 82 18.16 -2.96 5.48
C GLU A 82 18.30 -3.64 6.84
N ARG A 83 17.26 -4.36 7.26
CA ARG A 83 17.23 -5.13 8.50
C ARG A 83 18.07 -6.39 8.32
N VAL A 84 19.12 -6.54 9.12
CA VAL A 84 20.02 -7.71 9.12
C VAL A 84 19.89 -8.56 10.37
N GLY A 85 19.17 -8.07 11.38
CA GLY A 85 19.07 -8.74 12.67
C GLY A 85 17.84 -8.32 13.46
N PRO A 86 17.71 -8.85 14.69
CA PRO A 86 16.63 -8.48 15.57
C PRO A 86 16.75 -7.02 16.02
N THR A 87 15.60 -6.38 16.18
CA THR A 87 15.49 -5.04 16.74
C THR A 87 15.35 -5.08 18.27
N PRO A 88 15.65 -3.99 18.98
CA PRO A 88 15.47 -3.94 20.43
C PRO A 88 14.03 -4.28 20.85
N HIS A 89 13.89 -4.91 22.01
CA HIS A 89 12.57 -5.20 22.57
C HIS A 89 11.81 -3.90 22.84
N GLY A 90 10.57 -3.80 22.34
CA GLY A 90 9.75 -2.59 22.46
C GLY A 90 10.12 -1.48 21.47
N TRP A 91 10.87 -1.79 20.40
CA TRP A 91 11.04 -0.85 19.30
C TRP A 91 9.79 -0.81 18.42
N ASP A 92 9.21 0.38 18.29
CA ASP A 92 7.93 0.61 17.61
C ASP A 92 8.08 1.08 16.15
N GLY A 93 9.29 0.98 15.57
CA GLY A 93 9.53 1.30 14.15
C GLY A 93 9.97 2.72 13.84
N ASP A 94 10.31 3.52 14.84
CA ASP A 94 10.84 4.87 14.61
C ASP A 94 12.24 4.80 13.99
N VAL A 95 12.41 5.44 12.83
CA VAL A 95 13.69 5.53 12.09
C VAL A 95 14.02 6.99 11.81
N GLU A 96 15.14 7.47 12.32
CA GLU A 96 15.60 8.83 11.98
C GLU A 96 16.33 8.84 10.63
N LEU A 97 15.91 9.75 9.75
CA LEU A 97 16.43 9.89 8.39
C LEU A 97 17.93 10.23 8.36
N GLY A 98 18.72 9.31 7.79
CA GLY A 98 20.18 9.38 7.73
C GLY A 98 20.90 8.78 8.94
N LYS A 99 20.19 8.08 9.82
CA LYS A 99 20.78 7.30 10.93
C LYS A 99 20.37 5.84 10.80
N VAL A 100 21.28 4.93 11.15
CA VAL A 100 21.04 3.49 11.12
C VAL A 100 20.59 3.00 12.50
N PRO A 101 19.34 2.54 12.66
CA PRO A 101 18.88 1.98 13.93
C PRO A 101 19.53 0.61 14.21
N GLN A 102 19.51 0.18 15.47
CA GLN A 102 20.02 -1.14 15.84
C GLN A 102 19.25 -2.26 15.13
N GLY A 103 19.98 -3.24 14.59
CA GLY A 103 19.41 -4.35 13.81
C GLY A 103 19.37 -4.10 12.30
N PHE A 104 19.81 -2.92 11.86
CA PHE A 104 19.89 -2.53 10.45
C PHE A 104 21.35 -2.26 10.03
N VAL A 105 21.59 -2.29 8.73
CA VAL A 105 22.81 -1.80 8.09
C VAL A 105 22.46 -0.80 6.99
N GLU A 106 23.36 0.13 6.73
CA GLU A 106 23.26 1.02 5.58
C GLU A 106 23.73 0.29 4.31
N THR A 107 22.86 0.23 3.31
CA THR A 107 23.17 -0.36 1.99
C THR A 107 23.41 0.71 0.93
N VAL A 108 22.80 1.90 1.09
CA VAL A 108 23.09 3.09 0.29
C VAL A 108 23.34 4.26 1.23
N ALA A 109 24.56 4.79 1.23
CA ALA A 109 24.95 5.93 2.06
C ALA A 109 24.28 7.23 1.60
N PRO A 110 23.99 8.19 2.52
CA PRO A 110 23.30 9.41 2.16
C PRO A 110 24.18 10.27 1.25
N ALA A 111 23.71 10.56 0.05
CA ALA A 111 24.41 11.46 -0.87
C ALA A 111 24.53 12.88 -0.29
N ALA A 112 25.53 13.67 -0.71
CA ALA A 112 25.61 15.08 -0.32
C ALA A 112 24.32 15.83 -0.72
N GLY A 113 23.78 16.64 0.19
CA GLY A 113 22.53 17.39 -0.01
C GLY A 113 21.34 16.50 -0.36
N TRP A 114 21.26 15.29 0.22
CA TRP A 114 20.16 14.37 -0.07
C TRP A 114 18.83 14.83 0.52
N ARG A 115 18.84 15.51 1.68
CA ARG A 115 17.62 15.95 2.38
C ARG A 115 16.80 16.93 1.55
N GLU A 116 17.47 17.79 0.79
CA GLU A 116 16.84 18.76 -0.12
C GLU A 116 16.26 18.09 -1.38
N ARG A 117 16.69 16.87 -1.68
CA ARG A 117 16.28 16.10 -2.87
C ARG A 117 15.31 14.95 -2.55
N ALA A 118 15.21 14.58 -1.28
CA ALA A 118 14.35 13.53 -0.78
C ALA A 118 12.89 13.87 -1.08
N ALA A 119 12.22 13.02 -1.84
CA ALA A 119 10.83 13.20 -2.24
C ALA A 119 9.91 12.28 -1.45
N ASP A 120 10.27 11.00 -1.36
CA ASP A 120 9.45 9.96 -0.76
C ASP A 120 10.32 9.03 0.09
N VAL A 121 9.73 8.49 1.15
CA VAL A 121 10.29 7.36 1.90
C VAL A 121 9.44 6.14 1.64
N TRP A 122 10.08 5.04 1.29
CA TRP A 122 9.46 3.73 1.19
C TRP A 122 9.84 2.91 2.41
N VAL A 123 8.82 2.29 3.01
CA VAL A 123 8.97 1.32 4.10
C VAL A 123 8.51 -0.02 3.56
N GLU A 124 9.42 -1.00 3.57
CA GLU A 124 9.30 -2.17 2.73
C GLU A 124 9.37 -3.47 3.53
N ASN A 125 8.68 -4.48 3.01
CA ASN A 125 8.95 -5.89 3.26
C ASN A 125 9.24 -6.57 1.90
N PRO A 126 9.56 -7.87 1.84
CA PRO A 126 9.88 -8.56 0.59
C PRO A 126 8.78 -8.58 -0.48
N CYS A 127 7.54 -8.19 -0.15
CA CYS A 127 6.36 -8.36 -0.99
C CYS A 127 5.59 -7.07 -1.26
N SER A 128 5.79 -6.03 -0.46
CA SER A 128 4.98 -4.84 -0.44
C SER A 128 5.74 -3.69 0.18
N PHE A 129 5.34 -2.47 -0.17
CA PHE A 129 5.85 -1.25 0.45
C PHE A 129 4.71 -0.30 0.77
N GLY A 130 4.89 0.50 1.82
CA GLY A 130 4.17 1.75 2.01
C GLY A 130 5.09 2.91 1.69
N SER A 131 4.51 4.03 1.28
CA SER A 131 5.27 5.23 0.94
C SER A 131 4.64 6.48 1.54
N GLY A 132 5.47 7.46 1.86
CA GLY A 132 5.00 8.78 2.27
C GLY A 132 5.92 9.89 1.76
N PRO A 133 5.37 11.06 1.38
CA PRO A 133 6.17 12.18 0.90
C PRO A 133 6.97 12.79 2.05
N VAL A 134 8.26 13.03 1.82
CA VAL A 134 9.16 13.61 2.83
C VAL A 134 8.76 15.08 3.09
N PRO A 135 8.42 15.45 4.33
CA PRO A 135 8.13 16.84 4.64
C PRO A 135 9.40 17.69 4.59
N HIS A 136 9.35 18.81 3.86
CA HIS A 136 10.44 19.80 3.85
C HIS A 136 10.23 20.94 4.86
N ALA A 137 9.03 21.04 5.43
CA ALA A 137 8.75 21.98 6.51
C ALA A 137 9.26 21.44 7.85
N ALA A 138 9.56 22.34 8.79
CA ALA A 138 9.96 21.95 10.13
C ALA A 138 8.83 21.19 10.84
N LEU A 139 9.13 19.98 11.32
CA LEU A 139 8.18 19.11 12.01
C LEU A 139 8.27 19.26 13.53
N ARG A 140 7.14 19.07 14.21
CA ARG A 140 7.09 19.06 15.69
C ARG A 140 7.40 17.65 16.19
N THR A 141 7.99 17.54 17.38
CA THR A 141 8.44 16.25 17.94
C THR A 141 7.31 15.33 18.39
N GLY A 142 6.16 15.90 18.79
CA GLY A 142 5.02 15.16 19.35
C GLY A 142 3.89 14.86 18.36
N ASP A 143 3.95 15.47 17.18
CA ASP A 143 2.91 15.35 16.15
C ASP A 143 3.44 14.51 15.00
N VAL A 144 2.61 13.62 14.46
CA VAL A 144 2.89 12.84 13.26
C VAL A 144 2.15 13.48 12.09
N VAL A 145 2.91 13.85 11.07
CA VAL A 145 2.40 14.33 9.78
C VAL A 145 2.38 13.14 8.82
N VAL A 146 1.21 12.90 8.20
CA VAL A 146 1.03 11.87 7.17
C VAL A 146 0.70 12.54 5.83
N GLU A 147 0.44 11.74 4.79
CA GLU A 147 0.07 12.25 3.47
C GLU A 147 -1.07 13.28 3.52
N GLY A 148 -0.95 14.33 2.69
CA GLY A 148 -1.91 15.43 2.64
C GLY A 148 -1.84 16.41 3.81
N ASP A 149 -0.70 16.48 4.50
CA ASP A 149 -0.44 17.36 5.66
C ASP A 149 -1.40 17.11 6.84
N THR A 150 -1.99 15.91 6.91
CA THR A 150 -2.82 15.54 8.05
C THR A 150 -1.94 15.35 9.28
N VAL A 151 -2.32 16.00 10.38
CA VAL A 151 -1.57 15.96 11.64
C VAL A 151 -2.36 15.18 12.67
N MET A 152 -1.72 14.20 13.30
CA MET A 152 -2.30 13.37 14.36
C MET A 152 -1.27 13.06 15.44
N THR A 153 -1.72 12.56 16.59
CA THR A 153 -0.79 12.11 17.64
C THR A 153 -0.13 10.79 17.26
N VAL A 154 1.07 10.53 17.81
CA VAL A 154 1.75 9.22 17.65
C VAL A 154 0.84 8.07 18.06
N LYS A 155 0.02 8.27 19.09
CA LYS A 155 -0.90 7.24 19.59
C LYS A 155 -2.00 6.92 18.58
N GLU A 156 -2.62 7.94 17.98
CA GLU A 156 -3.66 7.78 16.96
C GLU A 156 -3.09 7.13 15.70
N PHE A 157 -1.94 7.62 15.23
CA PHE A 157 -1.28 7.04 14.06
C PHE A 157 -0.99 5.54 14.24
N ARG A 158 -0.45 5.16 15.40
CA ARG A 158 -0.12 3.76 15.69
C ARG A 158 -1.32 2.89 16.04
N SER A 159 -2.47 3.47 16.42
CA SER A 159 -3.68 2.66 16.66
C SER A 159 -4.28 2.14 15.35
N ASP A 160 -4.01 2.82 14.24
CA ASP A 160 -4.48 2.45 12.90
C ASP A 160 -3.47 1.55 12.17
N ASP A 161 -2.44 1.08 12.87
CA ASP A 161 -1.43 0.20 12.29
C ASP A 161 -1.96 -1.21 12.02
N LEU A 162 -2.10 -1.52 10.75
CA LEU A 162 -2.56 -2.81 10.27
C LEU A 162 -1.41 -3.73 9.83
N GLY A 163 -0.16 -3.26 9.80
CA GLY A 163 0.98 -3.99 9.24
C GLY A 163 1.01 -3.96 7.72
N PHE A 164 1.83 -4.84 7.12
CA PHE A 164 1.87 -4.97 5.66
C PHE A 164 0.69 -5.81 5.16
N SER A 165 0.30 -5.56 3.91
CA SER A 165 -0.51 -6.54 3.18
C SER A 165 0.21 -7.89 3.12
N PRO A 166 -0.49 -9.02 3.29
CA PRO A 166 0.11 -10.34 3.13
C PRO A 166 0.74 -10.48 1.75
N CYS A 167 1.90 -11.14 1.68
CA CYS A 167 2.43 -11.62 0.40
C CYS A 167 1.35 -12.46 -0.27
N LEU A 168 0.98 -12.12 -1.52
CA LEU A 168 0.16 -13.03 -2.30
C LEU A 168 0.97 -14.30 -2.52
N ASP A 169 0.48 -15.44 -2.04
CA ASP A 169 1.01 -16.73 -2.45
C ASP A 169 0.95 -16.78 -3.98
N ASP A 170 2.06 -17.12 -4.63
CA ASP A 170 2.18 -17.32 -6.08
C ASP A 170 1.18 -18.40 -6.60
N ASP A 171 0.55 -19.14 -5.68
CA ASP A 171 -0.51 -20.13 -5.91
C ASP A 171 -1.94 -19.55 -5.88
N SER A 172 -2.11 -18.23 -5.78
CA SER A 172 -3.41 -17.61 -6.02
C SER A 172 -3.88 -18.03 -7.41
N PRO A 173 -5.00 -18.76 -7.56
CA PRO A 173 -5.41 -19.27 -8.85
C PRO A 173 -5.63 -18.08 -9.76
N ARG A 174 -4.67 -17.84 -10.68
CA ARG A 174 -4.87 -17.05 -11.88
C ARG A 174 -6.24 -17.46 -12.37
N THR A 175 -7.19 -16.52 -12.32
CA THR A 175 -8.58 -16.74 -12.70
C THR A 175 -8.58 -17.52 -13.99
N ASP A 176 -8.84 -18.83 -13.90
CA ASP A 176 -8.74 -19.74 -15.03
C ASP A 176 -9.72 -19.16 -16.06
N PRO A 177 -9.28 -18.77 -17.27
CA PRO A 177 -10.16 -18.14 -18.26
C PRO A 177 -11.39 -19.01 -18.61
N ARG A 178 -11.37 -20.29 -18.21
CA ARG A 178 -12.53 -21.20 -18.24
C ARG A 178 -13.69 -20.76 -17.34
N GLY A 179 -13.44 -20.09 -16.22
CA GLY A 179 -14.47 -19.56 -15.31
C GLY A 179 -15.23 -18.35 -15.89
N LEU A 180 -14.54 -17.51 -16.66
CA LEU A 180 -15.15 -16.40 -17.42
C LEU A 180 -15.99 -16.91 -18.60
N ALA A 181 -15.57 -18.01 -19.25
CA ALA A 181 -16.34 -18.63 -20.33
C ALA A 181 -17.69 -19.21 -19.86
N LEU A 182 -17.74 -19.80 -18.66
CA LEU A 182 -18.97 -20.37 -18.08
C LEU A 182 -19.98 -19.30 -17.65
N SER A 183 -19.50 -18.17 -17.12
CA SER A 183 -20.35 -17.04 -16.74
C SER A 183 -20.92 -16.31 -17.97
N ALA A 184 -20.14 -16.18 -19.06
CA ALA A 184 -20.63 -15.66 -20.34
C ALA A 184 -21.71 -16.55 -20.99
N LEU A 185 -21.57 -17.89 -20.90
CA LEU A 185 -22.57 -18.86 -21.37
C LEU A 185 -23.87 -18.79 -20.58
N GLY A 186 -23.79 -18.61 -19.24
CA GLY A 186 -24.95 -18.43 -18.37
C GLY A 186 -25.76 -17.18 -18.70
N VAL A 187 -25.08 -16.04 -18.92
CA VAL A 187 -25.74 -14.78 -19.31
C VAL A 187 -26.34 -14.88 -20.72
N GLY A 188 -25.64 -15.53 -21.65
CA GLY A 188 -26.14 -15.74 -23.02
C GLY A 188 -27.47 -16.53 -23.08
N LEU A 189 -27.60 -17.59 -22.26
CA LEU A 189 -28.84 -18.39 -22.18
C LEU A 189 -30.01 -17.62 -21.55
N VAL A 190 -29.75 -16.78 -20.56
CA VAL A 190 -30.79 -15.95 -19.91
C VAL A 190 -31.28 -14.83 -20.82
N VAL A 191 -30.41 -14.28 -21.69
CA VAL A 191 -30.78 -13.23 -22.66
C VAL A 191 -31.44 -13.81 -23.92
N LEU A 192 -31.00 -14.98 -24.41
CA LEU A 192 -31.55 -15.61 -25.62
C LEU A 192 -32.87 -16.38 -25.38
N GLY A 193 -33.08 -16.92 -24.18
CA GLY A 193 -34.32 -17.61 -23.80
C GLY A 193 -35.60 -16.81 -24.08
N PRO A 194 -35.71 -15.54 -23.65
CA PRO A 194 -36.90 -14.71 -23.93
C PRO A 194 -37.01 -14.24 -25.39
N VAL A 195 -35.91 -14.15 -26.13
CA VAL A 195 -35.93 -13.76 -27.55
C VAL A 195 -36.47 -14.89 -28.44
N LEU A 196 -36.10 -16.13 -28.15
CA LEU A 196 -36.63 -17.30 -28.87
C LEU A 196 -38.10 -17.60 -28.52
N ARG A 197 -38.54 -17.28 -27.29
CA ARG A 197 -39.93 -17.45 -26.86
C ARG A 197 -40.91 -16.44 -27.47
N ARG A 198 -40.43 -15.29 -27.97
CA ARG A 198 -41.23 -14.29 -28.69
C ARG A 198 -41.43 -14.60 -30.19
N ARG A 199 -40.72 -15.60 -30.73
CA ARG A 199 -40.80 -15.99 -32.15
C ARG A 199 -41.60 -17.28 -32.41
N ARG A 200 -42.28 -17.82 -31.41
CA ARG A 200 -43.28 -18.89 -31.56
C ARG A 200 -44.65 -18.38 -31.19
#